data_AF-A0AAD7A6X4-F1
#
_entry.id   AF-A0AAD7A6X4-F1
#
_cell.length_a   1.000
_cell.length_b   1.000
_cell.length_c   1.000
_cell.angle_alpha   90.00
_cell.angle_beta   90.00
_cell.angle_gamma   90.00
#
_symmetry.space_group_name_H-M   'P 1'
#
loop_
_entity.id
_entity.type
_entity.pdbx_description
1 polymer ?
#
loop_
_entity_poly.entity_id
_entity_poly.type
_entity_poly.pdbx_seq_one_letter_code
_entity_poly.pdbx_strand_id
1 'polypeptide(L)'
;MDGAFTQLHSSPRSDDELSSLGELSDNLNFGPSTTTDAPQDPRDAEDNHEDNDCDDRDTHESVYTSPDPREIHGLVNEATGQTGRLIAFFIEVSAIWRTPEIAKNANVCIAVRSFLEAIPGTTEIPTEYVPPRESSWRTKRQALEVSLLKNLRKYIRFSDHLVRKAPRVEKFQDEINKLHSFADKFFDLSTKFAASNEKILLMELCETHHRAKLERLEERRVRASIRADRAARKNERAAIRQQRRPP
;
A
#
# COMPACT_ATOMS: atom_id res chain seq x y z
N MET A 1 41.05 24.59 -54.26
CA MET A 1 40.34 24.97 -53.02
C MET A 1 38.97 24.34 -53.13
N ASP A 2 38.87 23.11 -52.68
CA ASP A 2 37.70 22.25 -52.86
C ASP A 2 36.83 22.32 -51.61
N GLY A 3 35.62 22.85 -51.77
CA GLY A 3 34.61 22.91 -50.71
C GLY A 3 33.77 21.65 -50.71
N ALA A 4 34.02 20.76 -49.75
CA ALA A 4 33.21 19.58 -49.51
C ALA A 4 31.86 19.97 -48.87
N PHE A 5 30.76 19.62 -49.56
CA PHE A 5 29.39 19.84 -49.12
C PHE A 5 28.86 18.53 -48.53
N THR A 6 28.77 18.43 -47.21
CA THR A 6 28.17 17.27 -46.53
C THR A 6 26.64 17.33 -46.60
N GLN A 7 26.03 16.45 -47.38
CA GLN A 7 24.60 16.15 -47.35
C GLN A 7 24.26 15.31 -46.12
N LEU A 8 23.46 15.85 -45.22
CA LEU A 8 22.81 15.10 -44.14
C LEU A 8 21.52 14.49 -44.69
N HIS A 9 21.53 13.18 -44.91
CA HIS A 9 20.34 12.37 -45.17
C HIS A 9 19.51 12.25 -43.88
N SER A 10 18.33 12.85 -43.88
CA SER A 10 17.28 12.61 -42.89
C SER A 10 16.43 11.40 -43.33
N SER A 11 16.63 10.25 -42.66
CA SER A 11 15.73 9.11 -42.80
C SER A 11 14.38 9.39 -42.12
N PRO A 12 13.24 9.01 -42.74
CA PRO A 12 11.95 9.02 -42.07
C PRO A 12 11.88 7.85 -41.08
N ARG A 13 11.72 8.16 -39.79
CA ARG A 13 11.38 7.15 -38.77
C ARG A 13 9.95 6.69 -39.02
N SER A 14 9.78 5.40 -39.30
CA SER A 14 8.52 4.68 -39.39
C SER A 14 7.86 4.59 -38.01
N ASP A 15 6.57 4.93 -37.95
CA ASP A 15 5.74 5.10 -36.74
C ASP A 15 5.05 3.79 -36.25
N ASP A 16 5.55 2.60 -36.63
CA ASP A 16 4.81 1.34 -36.45
C ASP A 16 5.06 0.56 -35.15
N GLU A 17 5.81 1.09 -34.17
CA GLU A 17 6.17 0.33 -32.95
C GLU A 17 5.32 0.63 -31.68
N LEU A 18 4.24 1.41 -31.75
CA LEU A 18 3.53 1.87 -30.52
C LEU A 18 2.21 1.17 -30.21
N SER A 19 1.85 0.10 -30.91
CA SER A 19 0.59 -0.62 -30.69
C SER A 19 0.68 -1.80 -29.71
N SER A 20 1.83 -2.07 -29.07
CA SER A 20 2.04 -3.27 -28.26
C SER A 20 2.33 -3.01 -26.78
N LEU A 21 1.54 -2.16 -26.12
CA LEU A 21 1.68 -1.90 -24.66
C LEU A 21 0.32 -1.67 -23.98
N GLY A 22 -0.72 -2.34 -24.47
CA GLY A 22 -2.08 -2.25 -23.95
C GLY A 22 -2.61 -3.61 -23.53
N GLU A 23 -1.94 -4.31 -22.61
CA GLU A 23 -2.49 -5.51 -21.97
C GLU A 23 -1.70 -5.91 -20.71
N LEU A 24 -1.45 -4.96 -19.80
CA LEU A 24 -1.12 -5.31 -18.40
C LEU A 24 -2.45 -5.56 -17.67
N SER A 25 -2.99 -6.75 -17.89
CA SER A 25 -4.20 -7.26 -17.27
C SER A 25 -4.03 -7.48 -15.76
N ASP A 26 -5.13 -7.24 -15.04
CA ASP A 26 -5.32 -7.24 -13.59
C ASP A 26 -5.15 -8.59 -12.87
N ASN A 27 -4.26 -9.48 -13.32
CA ASN A 27 -4.08 -10.81 -12.71
C ASN A 27 -2.87 -10.86 -11.75
N LEU A 28 -2.95 -10.12 -10.63
CA LEU A 28 -2.26 -10.52 -9.40
C LEU A 28 -3.23 -11.37 -8.57
N ASN A 29 -3.45 -12.59 -9.05
CA ASN A 29 -4.15 -13.64 -8.32
C ASN A 29 -3.24 -14.11 -7.18
N PHE A 30 -3.53 -13.69 -5.95
CA PHE A 30 -2.91 -14.26 -4.75
C PHE A 30 -3.48 -15.67 -4.57
N GLY A 31 -2.81 -16.66 -5.14
CA GLY A 31 -3.21 -18.05 -5.05
C GLY A 31 -3.22 -18.56 -3.60
N PRO A 32 -4.11 -19.49 -3.25
CA PRO A 32 -4.11 -20.13 -1.94
C PRO A 32 -2.89 -21.04 -1.81
N SER A 33 -2.18 -20.94 -0.68
CA SER A 33 -1.14 -21.90 -0.30
C SER A 33 -1.74 -23.30 -0.21
N THR A 34 -1.39 -24.17 -1.15
CA THR A 34 -1.66 -25.60 -1.07
C THR A 34 -0.67 -26.23 -0.09
N THR A 35 -1.17 -26.62 1.08
CA THR A 35 -0.51 -27.55 2.00
C THR A 35 -1.42 -28.73 2.24
N THR A 36 -1.14 -29.85 1.56
CA THR A 36 -1.56 -31.24 1.87
C THR A 36 -0.69 -32.11 0.96
N ASP A 37 0.08 -33.09 1.42
CA ASP A 37 -0.35 -34.29 2.13
C ASP A 37 0.73 -34.84 3.09
N ALA A 38 0.30 -35.18 4.31
CA ALA A 38 0.91 -36.23 5.12
C ALA A 38 -0.22 -37.13 5.63
N PRO A 39 -0.05 -38.47 5.63
CA PRO A 39 -1.12 -39.42 5.94
C PRO A 39 -1.46 -39.43 7.43
N GLN A 40 -2.75 -39.29 7.75
CA GLN A 40 -3.29 -39.43 9.10
C GLN A 40 -3.50 -40.91 9.46
N ASP A 41 -2.91 -41.30 10.59
CA ASP A 41 -3.15 -42.53 11.34
C ASP A 41 -4.43 -42.34 12.20
N PRO A 42 -5.44 -43.24 12.16
CA PRO A 42 -6.71 -42.99 12.83
C PRO A 42 -6.81 -43.80 14.14
N ARG A 43 -6.26 -43.28 15.24
CA ARG A 43 -6.56 -43.81 16.59
C ARG A 43 -6.59 -42.71 17.64
N ASP A 44 -7.80 -42.48 18.15
CA ASP A 44 -8.16 -42.20 19.54
C ASP A 44 -7.56 -40.96 20.23
N ALA A 45 -8.38 -39.92 20.32
CA ALA A 45 -8.54 -39.16 21.57
C ALA A 45 -9.82 -38.31 21.48
N GLU A 46 -10.88 -38.79 22.13
CA GLU A 46 -11.94 -37.93 22.64
C GLU A 46 -11.31 -36.92 23.62
N ASP A 47 -11.48 -35.63 23.38
CA ASP A 47 -11.45 -34.67 24.48
C ASP A 47 -12.30 -33.42 24.17
N ASN A 48 -12.95 -32.96 25.22
CA ASN A 48 -14.08 -32.04 25.23
C ASN A 48 -13.75 -30.67 24.65
N HIS A 49 -14.60 -30.18 23.73
CA HIS A 49 -14.71 -28.76 23.42
C HIS A 49 -15.92 -28.19 24.15
N GLU A 50 -15.66 -27.73 25.37
CA GLU A 50 -16.53 -26.79 26.08
C GLU A 50 -16.51 -25.44 25.35
N ASP A 51 -17.68 -25.04 24.88
CA ASP A 51 -18.22 -23.69 24.83
C ASP A 51 -17.22 -22.53 24.80
N ASN A 52 -16.97 -22.02 23.59
CA ASN A 52 -16.54 -20.64 23.43
C ASN A 52 -17.41 -19.96 22.36
N ASP A 53 -18.70 -19.88 22.67
CA ASP A 53 -19.64 -18.96 22.03
C ASP A 53 -19.22 -17.51 22.38
N CYS A 54 -18.30 -16.97 21.60
CA CYS A 54 -18.00 -15.54 21.57
C CYS A 54 -18.69 -14.90 20.35
N ASP A 55 -19.97 -14.58 20.52
CA ASP A 55 -20.71 -13.48 19.86
C ASP A 55 -20.23 -13.09 18.44
N ASP A 56 -20.57 -13.91 17.44
CA ASP A 56 -20.49 -13.55 16.02
C ASP A 56 -21.82 -12.94 15.53
N ARG A 57 -22.31 -11.92 16.26
CA ARG A 57 -23.43 -11.08 15.84
C ARG A 57 -22.94 -9.72 15.38
N ASP A 58 -22.21 -9.68 14.27
CA ASP A 58 -21.96 -8.44 13.53
C ASP A 58 -23.03 -8.28 12.43
N THR A 59 -24.30 -8.22 12.84
CA THR A 59 -25.36 -7.58 12.05
C THR A 59 -25.24 -6.08 12.25
N HIS A 60 -24.58 -5.38 11.35
CA HIS A 60 -25.09 -4.15 10.78
C HIS A 60 -24.20 -3.72 9.62
N GLU A 61 -24.87 -3.32 8.55
CA GLU A 61 -24.38 -2.56 7.41
C GLU A 61 -23.63 -1.31 7.89
N SER A 62 -22.39 -1.52 8.33
CA SER A 62 -21.46 -0.46 8.67
C SER A 62 -21.14 0.21 7.36
N VAL A 63 -21.71 1.39 7.15
CA VAL A 63 -21.09 2.41 6.30
C VAL A 63 -19.66 2.52 6.82
N TYR A 64 -18.73 1.79 6.19
CA TYR A 64 -17.33 1.82 6.56
C TYR A 64 -16.85 3.24 6.26
N THR A 65 -16.97 4.11 7.25
CA THR A 65 -16.27 5.38 7.28
C THR A 65 -14.78 5.02 7.35
N SER A 66 -14.00 5.56 6.43
CA SER A 66 -12.55 5.41 6.46
C SER A 66 -12.07 5.86 7.84
N PRO A 67 -11.26 5.06 8.55
CA PRO A 67 -10.67 5.50 9.81
C PRO A 67 -9.97 6.85 9.63
N ASP A 68 -10.09 7.75 10.62
CA ASP A 68 -9.37 9.03 10.56
C ASP A 68 -7.86 8.74 10.60
N PRO A 69 -7.07 9.18 9.59
CA PRO A 69 -5.62 8.99 9.59
C PRO A 69 -4.95 9.51 10.87
N ARG A 70 -5.50 10.58 11.48
CA ARG A 70 -4.98 11.13 12.75
C ARG A 70 -5.17 10.18 13.92
N GLU A 71 -6.28 9.45 13.93
CA GLU A 71 -6.57 8.44 14.96
C GLU A 71 -5.58 7.27 14.84
N ILE A 72 -5.38 6.74 13.63
CA ILE A 72 -4.41 5.67 13.39
C ILE A 72 -3.02 6.12 13.84
N HIS A 73 -2.59 7.33 13.45
CA HIS A 73 -1.30 7.87 13.84
C HIS A 73 -1.15 8.01 15.37
N GLY A 74 -2.19 8.52 16.06
CA GLY A 74 -2.20 8.60 17.51
C GLY A 74 -2.04 7.23 18.18
N LEU A 75 -2.76 6.22 17.69
CA LEU A 75 -2.69 4.86 18.21
C LEU A 75 -1.36 4.17 17.90
N VAL A 76 -0.75 4.42 16.74
CA VAL A 76 0.60 3.92 16.44
C VAL A 76 1.61 4.50 17.43
N ASN A 77 1.58 5.82 17.68
CA ASN A 77 2.48 6.45 18.64
C ASN A 77 2.27 5.92 20.06
N GLU A 78 1.02 5.72 20.47
CA GLU A 78 0.71 5.13 21.77
C GLU A 78 1.22 3.68 21.86
N ALA A 79 0.96 2.86 20.85
CA ALA A 79 1.44 1.47 20.78
C ALA A 79 2.98 1.40 20.80
N THR A 80 3.67 2.30 20.10
CA THR A 80 5.13 2.44 20.14
C THR A 80 5.62 2.80 21.54
N GLY A 81 4.95 3.74 22.22
CA GLY A 81 5.25 4.10 23.60
C GLY A 81 5.06 2.94 24.58
N GLN A 82 3.96 2.18 24.44
CA GLN A 82 3.72 0.99 25.25
C GLN A 82 4.74 -0.12 24.99
N THR A 83 5.18 -0.27 23.74
CA THR A 83 6.25 -1.21 23.39
C THR A 83 7.56 -0.86 24.09
N GLY A 84 7.89 0.43 24.21
CA GLY A 84 9.03 0.89 25.01
C GLY A 84 8.93 0.49 26.48
N ARG A 85 7.73 0.57 27.07
CA ARG A 85 7.49 0.13 28.45
C ARG A 85 7.64 -1.39 28.61
N LEU A 86 7.16 -2.16 27.63
CA LEU A 86 7.34 -3.62 27.63
C LEU A 86 8.80 -4.04 27.54
N ILE A 87 9.61 -3.34 26.73
CA ILE A 87 11.06 -3.58 26.65
C ILE A 87 11.69 -3.43 28.04
N ALA A 88 11.42 -2.30 28.72
CA ALA A 88 11.93 -2.05 30.06
C ALA A 88 11.46 -3.12 31.05
N PHE A 89 10.17 -3.47 31.01
CA PHE A 89 9.57 -4.51 31.84
C PHE A 89 10.29 -5.86 31.68
N PHE A 90 10.53 -6.34 30.46
CA PHE A 90 11.20 -7.64 30.26
C PHE A 90 12.66 -7.63 30.72
N ILE A 91 13.37 -6.49 30.59
CA ILE A 91 14.73 -6.33 31.11
C ILE A 91 14.72 -6.42 32.64
N GLU A 92 13.81 -5.71 33.30
CA GLU A 92 13.68 -5.71 34.77
C GLU A 92 13.27 -7.08 35.31
N VAL A 93 12.25 -7.72 34.73
CA VAL A 93 11.81 -9.06 35.14
C VAL A 93 12.91 -10.10 34.96
N SER A 94 13.67 -10.04 33.86
CA SER A 94 14.82 -10.93 33.64
C SER A 94 15.88 -10.77 34.73
N ALA A 95 16.14 -9.55 35.20
CA ALA A 95 17.06 -9.28 36.30
C ALA A 95 16.52 -9.83 37.65
N ILE A 96 15.22 -9.66 37.94
CA ILE A 96 14.60 -10.14 39.19
C ILE A 96 14.55 -11.67 39.22
N TRP A 97 14.12 -12.30 38.12
CA TRP A 97 13.94 -13.75 38.04
C TRP A 97 15.24 -14.48 37.68
N ARG A 98 16.33 -13.74 37.43
CA ARG A 98 17.65 -14.25 37.03
C ARG A 98 17.59 -15.21 35.84
N THR A 99 16.67 -14.94 34.91
CA THR A 99 16.41 -15.76 33.73
C THR A 99 16.71 -14.94 32.48
N PRO A 100 17.92 -15.06 31.90
CA PRO A 100 18.32 -14.25 30.76
C PRO A 100 17.49 -14.53 29.50
N GLU A 101 16.77 -15.65 29.46
CA GLU A 101 15.84 -15.96 28.37
C GLU A 101 14.67 -14.98 28.30
N ILE A 102 14.22 -14.45 29.44
CA ILE A 102 13.14 -13.45 29.47
C ILE A 102 13.58 -12.15 28.79
N ALA A 103 14.85 -11.77 28.91
CA ALA A 103 15.39 -10.60 28.23
C ALA A 103 15.32 -10.74 26.70
N LYS A 104 15.34 -11.97 26.16
CA LYS A 104 15.18 -12.19 24.71
C LYS A 104 13.80 -11.74 24.20
N ASN A 105 12.77 -11.75 25.06
CA ASN A 105 11.43 -11.27 24.68
C ASN A 105 11.40 -9.75 24.45
N ALA A 106 12.37 -9.00 24.99
CA ALA A 106 12.54 -7.59 24.65
C ALA A 106 12.84 -7.40 23.14
N ASN A 107 13.51 -8.38 22.50
CA ASN A 107 13.76 -8.32 21.06
C ASN A 107 12.47 -8.42 20.25
N VAL A 108 11.46 -9.15 20.74
CA VAL A 108 10.14 -9.22 20.11
C VAL A 108 9.46 -7.86 20.16
N CYS A 109 9.54 -7.17 21.30
CA CYS A 109 9.06 -5.79 21.43
C CYS A 109 9.83 -4.83 20.52
N ILE A 110 11.16 -4.96 20.41
CA ILE A 110 11.95 -4.15 19.46
C ILE A 110 11.48 -4.37 18.02
N ALA A 111 11.20 -5.61 17.63
CA ALA A 111 10.66 -5.92 16.31
C ALA A 111 9.27 -5.30 16.11
N VAL A 112 8.35 -5.46 17.07
CA VAL A 112 7.02 -4.82 17.03
C VAL A 112 7.14 -3.31 16.84
N ARG A 113 8.03 -2.66 17.60
CA ARG A 113 8.27 -1.23 17.48
C ARG A 113 8.75 -0.86 16.08
N SER A 114 9.71 -1.59 15.53
CA SER A 114 10.20 -1.35 14.17
C SER A 114 9.08 -1.50 13.13
N PHE A 115 8.20 -2.50 13.26
CA PHE A 115 7.07 -2.69 12.36
C PHE A 115 6.04 -1.56 12.47
N LEU A 116 5.75 -1.09 13.69
CA LEU A 116 4.87 0.04 13.93
C LEU A 116 5.42 1.34 13.34
N GLU A 117 6.72 1.59 13.51
CA GLU A 117 7.41 2.76 12.95
C GLU A 117 7.46 2.72 11.41
N ALA A 118 7.47 1.52 10.81
CA ALA A 118 7.44 1.32 9.36
C ALA A 118 6.05 1.55 8.73
N ILE A 119 4.97 1.67 9.53
CA ILE A 119 3.63 1.92 8.98
C ILE A 119 3.57 3.39 8.50
N PRO A 120 3.38 3.62 7.19
CA PRO A 120 3.46 4.94 6.60
C PRO A 120 2.30 5.81 7.10
N GLY A 121 2.66 6.95 7.68
CA GLY A 121 1.78 7.85 8.44
C GLY A 121 2.48 8.46 9.67
N THR A 122 3.55 7.81 10.14
CA THR A 122 4.48 8.31 11.19
C THR A 122 5.54 9.26 10.64
N THR A 123 5.89 9.14 9.35
CA THR A 123 6.94 9.92 8.68
C THR A 123 6.46 10.36 7.29
N GLU A 124 5.71 11.46 7.27
CA GLU A 124 5.66 12.47 6.21
C GLU A 124 5.92 12.01 4.75
N ILE A 125 4.93 11.41 4.10
CA ILE A 125 4.67 11.75 2.68
C ILE A 125 3.15 11.79 2.50
N PRO A 126 2.52 12.98 2.55
CA PRO A 126 1.14 13.11 2.09
C PRO A 126 1.18 13.00 0.57
N THR A 127 1.04 11.77 0.06
CA THR A 127 0.60 11.60 -1.32
C THR A 127 -0.86 12.08 -1.32
N GLU A 128 -1.07 13.30 -1.82
CA GLU A 128 -2.41 13.89 -2.00
C GLU A 128 -3.25 13.10 -3.02
N TYR A 129 -2.62 12.14 -3.71
CA TYR A 129 -3.27 11.22 -4.63
C TYR A 129 -4.30 10.35 -3.92
N VAL A 130 -5.57 10.65 -4.19
CA VAL A 130 -6.72 9.85 -3.76
C VAL A 130 -7.10 8.91 -4.90
N PRO A 131 -6.96 7.58 -4.73
CA PRO A 131 -7.38 6.62 -5.74
C PRO A 131 -8.86 6.81 -6.10
N PRO A 132 -9.27 6.49 -7.35
CA PRO A 132 -10.66 6.58 -7.78
C PRO A 132 -11.60 5.89 -6.79
N ARG A 133 -12.77 6.51 -6.54
CA ARG A 133 -13.73 6.05 -5.52
C ARG A 133 -14.19 4.61 -5.75
N GLU A 134 -14.27 4.21 -7.02
CA GLU A 134 -14.72 2.90 -7.48
C GLU A 134 -13.59 1.86 -7.56
N SER A 135 -12.34 2.24 -7.25
CA SER A 135 -11.24 1.29 -7.34
C SER A 135 -11.34 0.25 -6.23
N SER A 136 -11.25 -1.03 -6.60
CA SER A 136 -11.17 -2.14 -5.65
C SER A 136 -9.98 -2.00 -4.68
N TRP A 137 -8.95 -1.26 -5.10
CA TRP A 137 -7.79 -0.94 -4.30
C TRP A 137 -8.12 -0.09 -3.08
N ARG A 138 -9.02 0.89 -3.22
CA ARG A 138 -9.45 1.76 -2.12
C ARG A 138 -10.11 0.94 -1.01
N THR A 139 -10.99 0.02 -1.38
CA THR A 139 -11.64 -0.90 -0.43
C THR A 139 -10.63 -1.79 0.28
N LYS A 140 -9.65 -2.34 -0.46
CA LYS A 140 -8.56 -3.15 0.13
C LYS A 140 -7.72 -2.35 1.12
N ARG A 141 -7.35 -1.12 0.77
CA ARG A 141 -6.60 -0.22 1.67
C ARG A 141 -7.39 0.10 2.94
N GLN A 142 -8.67 0.42 2.80
CA GLN A 142 -9.54 0.69 3.94
C GLN A 142 -9.67 -0.53 4.88
N ALA A 143 -9.76 -1.74 4.33
CA ALA A 143 -9.78 -2.97 5.12
C ALA A 143 -8.48 -3.17 5.92
N LEU A 144 -7.31 -2.82 5.33
CA LEU A 144 -6.03 -2.83 6.04
C LEU A 144 -6.00 -1.83 7.19
N GLU A 145 -6.51 -0.62 6.98
CA GLU A 145 -6.60 0.43 8.01
C GLU A 145 -7.51 0.02 9.17
N VAL A 146 -8.67 -0.57 8.89
CA VAL A 146 -9.57 -1.10 9.92
C VAL A 146 -8.92 -2.25 10.69
N SER A 147 -8.22 -3.15 9.99
CA SER A 147 -7.49 -4.26 10.62
C SER A 147 -6.40 -3.73 11.55
N LEU A 148 -5.62 -2.75 11.09
CA LEU A 148 -4.59 -2.10 11.89
C LEU A 148 -5.19 -1.45 13.14
N LEU A 149 -6.25 -0.65 12.99
CA LEU A 149 -6.94 0.01 14.08
C LEU A 149 -7.39 -0.98 15.17
N LYS A 150 -8.01 -2.09 14.76
CA LYS A 150 -8.44 -3.15 15.69
C LYS A 150 -7.24 -3.77 16.43
N ASN A 151 -6.15 -4.05 15.73
CA ASN A 151 -4.97 -4.68 16.31
C ASN A 151 -4.20 -3.73 17.25
N LEU A 152 -4.06 -2.45 16.89
CA LEU A 152 -3.45 -1.43 17.76
C LEU A 152 -4.18 -1.32 19.11
N ARG A 153 -5.50 -1.18 19.09
CA ARG A 153 -6.31 -1.10 20.32
C ARG A 153 -6.19 -2.36 21.18
N LYS A 154 -6.16 -3.55 20.56
CA LYS A 154 -5.94 -4.81 21.28
C LYS A 154 -4.54 -4.87 21.91
N TYR A 155 -3.52 -4.51 21.14
CA TYR A 155 -2.13 -4.50 21.60
C TYR A 155 -1.89 -3.51 22.73
N ILE A 156 -2.39 -2.27 22.62
CA ILE A 156 -2.27 -1.26 23.69
C ILE A 156 -2.85 -1.80 25.00
N ARG A 157 -4.08 -2.34 24.97
CA ARG A 157 -4.70 -2.93 26.17
C ARG A 157 -3.92 -4.11 26.72
N PHE A 158 -3.42 -4.99 25.85
CA PHE A 158 -2.59 -6.12 26.23
C PHE A 158 -1.28 -5.67 26.91
N SER A 159 -0.56 -4.74 26.29
CA SER A 159 0.71 -4.21 26.81
C SER A 159 0.53 -3.51 28.16
N ASP A 160 -0.51 -2.70 28.30
CA ASP A 160 -0.83 -2.02 29.56
C ASP A 160 -1.21 -3.01 30.66
N HIS A 161 -2.00 -4.04 30.32
CA HIS A 161 -2.33 -5.12 31.24
C HIS A 161 -1.07 -5.88 31.72
N LEU A 162 -0.21 -6.25 30.78
CA LEU A 162 0.99 -7.03 31.07
C LEU A 162 1.97 -6.28 31.98
N VAL A 163 2.14 -4.98 31.77
CA VAL A 163 2.99 -4.12 32.62
C VAL A 163 2.37 -3.88 33.99
N ARG A 164 1.06 -3.60 34.07
CA ARG A 164 0.38 -3.29 35.35
C ARG A 164 0.19 -4.52 36.23
N LYS A 165 -0.04 -5.68 35.63
CA LYS A 165 -0.31 -6.94 36.32
C LYS A 165 0.58 -8.02 35.74
N ALA A 166 1.80 -8.10 36.27
CA ALA A 166 2.74 -9.14 35.88
C ALA A 166 2.07 -10.53 35.99
N PRO A 167 2.12 -11.37 34.94
CA PRO A 167 1.48 -12.67 34.94
C PRO A 167 2.08 -13.56 36.01
N ARG A 168 1.27 -14.49 36.51
CA ARG A 168 1.82 -15.64 37.26
C ARG A 168 2.75 -16.43 36.33
N VAL A 169 3.80 -17.02 36.90
CA VAL A 169 4.82 -17.78 36.15
C VAL A 169 4.19 -18.80 35.18
N GLU A 170 3.14 -19.50 35.63
CA GLU A 170 2.40 -20.51 34.86
C GLU A 170 1.75 -19.95 33.58
N LYS A 171 1.25 -18.70 33.62
CA LYS A 171 0.57 -18.05 32.50
C LYS A 171 1.49 -17.14 31.70
N PHE A 172 2.74 -16.98 32.14
CA PHE A 172 3.67 -16.07 31.50
C PHE A 172 3.94 -16.49 30.05
N GLN A 173 4.10 -17.79 29.81
CA GLN A 173 4.32 -18.30 28.46
C GLN A 173 3.17 -17.99 27.50
N ASP A 174 1.92 -18.06 27.97
CA ASP A 174 0.75 -17.72 27.15
C ASP A 174 0.76 -16.24 26.75
N GLU A 175 1.13 -15.35 27.66
CA GLU A 175 1.26 -13.92 27.35
C GLU A 175 2.43 -13.65 26.39
N ILE A 176 3.54 -14.39 26.50
CA ILE A 176 4.64 -14.34 25.53
C ILE A 176 4.18 -14.81 24.15
N ASN A 177 3.45 -15.92 24.06
CA ASN A 177 2.90 -16.41 22.80
C ASN A 177 1.94 -15.39 22.16
N LYS A 178 1.12 -14.70 22.97
CA LYS A 178 0.29 -13.58 22.48
C LYS A 178 1.13 -12.42 21.94
N LEU A 179 2.23 -12.06 22.61
CA LEU A 179 3.14 -11.01 22.15
C LEU A 179 3.77 -11.38 20.79
N HIS A 180 4.19 -12.63 20.61
CA HIS A 180 4.66 -13.12 19.30
C HIS A 180 3.58 -13.04 18.22
N SER A 181 2.34 -13.44 18.54
CA SER A 181 1.22 -13.30 17.61
C SER A 181 0.98 -11.83 17.20
N PHE A 182 1.18 -10.87 18.09
CA PHE A 182 1.13 -9.45 17.74
C PHE A 182 2.29 -9.05 16.83
N ALA A 183 3.51 -9.52 17.09
CA ALA A 183 4.66 -9.26 16.24
C ALA A 183 4.43 -9.75 14.80
N ASP A 184 3.95 -10.98 14.62
CA ASP A 184 3.64 -11.54 13.31
C ASP A 184 2.55 -10.74 12.58
N LYS A 185 1.50 -10.31 13.31
CA LYS A 185 0.43 -9.47 12.75
C LYS A 185 0.93 -8.10 12.32
N PHE A 186 1.77 -7.45 13.12
CA PHE A 186 2.32 -6.14 12.76
C PHE A 186 3.35 -6.23 11.64
N PHE A 187 4.11 -7.33 11.56
CA PHE A 187 4.97 -7.61 10.42
C PHE A 187 4.17 -7.76 9.12
N ASP A 188 3.13 -8.60 9.12
CA ASP A 188 2.25 -8.80 7.98
C ASP A 188 1.55 -7.49 7.56
N LEU A 189 1.01 -6.75 8.53
CA LEU A 189 0.39 -5.45 8.27
C LEU A 189 1.39 -4.46 7.68
N SER A 190 2.57 -4.28 8.29
CA SER A 190 3.57 -3.32 7.78
C SER A 190 3.99 -3.64 6.34
N THR A 191 4.17 -4.92 6.02
CA THR A 191 4.46 -5.38 4.65
C THR A 191 3.32 -5.05 3.68
N LYS A 192 2.07 -5.33 4.07
CA LYS A 192 0.87 -5.00 3.26
C LYS A 192 0.69 -3.50 3.07
N PHE A 193 0.99 -2.69 4.08
CA PHE A 193 0.95 -1.23 3.99
C PHE A 193 2.03 -0.70 3.05
N ALA A 194 3.25 -1.24 3.10
CA ALA A 194 4.34 -0.86 2.20
C ALA A 194 3.97 -1.16 0.74
N ALA A 195 3.57 -2.39 0.42
CA ALA A 195 3.10 -2.78 -0.91
C ALA A 195 1.91 -1.93 -1.37
N SER A 196 1.03 -1.58 -0.42
CA SER A 196 -0.11 -0.73 -0.73
C SER A 196 0.24 0.69 -1.07
N ASN A 197 1.28 1.24 -0.45
CA ASN A 197 1.76 2.57 -0.76
C ASN A 197 2.46 2.59 -2.12
N GLU A 198 3.27 1.58 -2.42
CA GLU A 198 3.89 1.42 -3.75
C GLU A 198 2.82 1.37 -4.85
N LYS A 199 1.72 0.66 -4.61
CA LYS A 199 0.60 0.63 -5.57
C LYS A 199 -0.05 2.00 -5.76
N ILE A 200 -0.24 2.76 -4.68
CA ILE A 200 -0.79 4.14 -4.75
C ILE A 200 0.13 5.03 -5.58
N LEU A 201 1.44 4.98 -5.32
CA LEU A 201 2.44 5.73 -6.08
C LEU A 201 2.45 5.34 -7.57
N LEU A 202 2.32 4.05 -7.87
CA LEU A 202 2.25 3.58 -9.25
C LEU A 202 0.98 4.08 -9.96
N MET A 203 -0.16 4.08 -9.27
CA MET A 203 -1.41 4.61 -9.82
C MET A 203 -1.32 6.11 -10.10
N GLU A 204 -0.72 6.88 -9.19
CA GLU A 204 -0.44 8.31 -9.38
C GLU A 204 0.45 8.54 -10.61
N LEU A 205 1.53 7.75 -10.75
CA LEU A 205 2.43 7.84 -11.90
C LEU A 205 1.72 7.51 -13.23
N CYS A 206 0.87 6.48 -13.23
CA CYS A 206 0.08 6.13 -14.41
C CYS A 206 -0.88 7.24 -14.80
N GLU A 207 -1.58 7.85 -13.84
CA GLU A 207 -2.51 8.96 -14.10
C GLU A 207 -1.79 10.21 -14.59
N THR A 208 -0.70 10.61 -13.94
CA THR A 208 0.09 11.78 -14.36
C THR A 208 0.64 11.59 -15.77
N HIS A 209 1.16 10.41 -16.10
CA HIS A 209 1.61 10.08 -17.45
C HIS A 209 0.46 10.10 -18.47
N HIS A 210 -0.71 9.56 -18.12
CA HIS A 210 -1.88 9.60 -18.99
C HIS A 210 -2.34 11.03 -19.29
N ARG A 211 -2.42 11.89 -18.26
CA ARG A 211 -2.76 13.31 -18.41
C ARG A 211 -1.76 14.03 -19.32
N ALA A 212 -0.46 13.83 -19.12
CA ALA A 212 0.57 14.41 -19.97
C ALA A 212 0.48 13.93 -21.43
N LYS A 213 0.09 12.67 -21.66
CA LYS A 213 -0.14 12.16 -23.01
C LYS A 213 -1.34 12.85 -23.68
N LEU A 214 -2.45 13.04 -22.97
CA LEU A 214 -3.63 13.73 -23.48
C LEU A 214 -3.34 15.19 -23.81
N GLU A 215 -2.61 15.89 -22.93
CA GLU A 215 -2.19 17.28 -23.15
C GLU A 215 -1.34 17.41 -24.42
N ARG A 216 -0.35 16.52 -24.62
CA ARG A 216 0.45 16.48 -25.86
C ARG A 216 -0.39 16.24 -27.10
N LEU A 217 -1.44 15.40 -27.02
CA LEU A 217 -2.34 15.15 -28.15
C LEU A 217 -3.19 16.38 -28.47
N GLU A 218 -3.71 17.04 -27.45
CA GLU A 218 -4.50 18.26 -27.63
C GLU A 218 -3.65 19.40 -28.19
N GLU A 219 -2.42 19.60 -27.70
CA GLU A 219 -1.49 20.56 -28.29
C GLU A 219 -1.21 20.28 -29.77
N ARG A 220 -1.01 19.01 -30.15
CA ARG A 220 -0.80 18.62 -31.55
C ARG A 220 -2.03 18.95 -32.39
N ARG A 221 -3.23 18.68 -31.87
CA ARG A 221 -4.52 18.99 -32.51
C ARG A 221 -4.69 20.50 -32.70
N VAL A 222 -4.42 21.30 -31.67
CA VAL A 222 -4.46 22.78 -31.74
C VAL A 222 -3.48 23.29 -32.80
N ARG A 223 -2.23 22.80 -32.80
CA ARG A 223 -1.22 23.16 -33.81
C ARG A 223 -1.63 22.74 -35.22
N ALA A 224 -2.32 21.60 -35.38
CA ALA A 224 -2.85 21.15 -36.66
C ALA A 224 -3.98 22.07 -37.16
N SER A 225 -4.92 22.46 -36.27
CA SER A 225 -6.00 23.40 -36.59
C SER A 225 -5.46 24.75 -37.06
N ILE A 226 -4.49 25.32 -36.33
CA ILE A 226 -3.86 26.59 -36.71
C ILE A 226 -3.20 26.51 -38.09
N ARG A 227 -2.55 25.38 -38.40
CA ARG A 227 -1.94 25.16 -39.72
C ARG A 227 -3.00 25.03 -40.83
N ALA A 228 -4.08 24.31 -40.58
CA ALA A 228 -5.20 24.18 -41.51
C ALA A 228 -5.84 25.54 -41.80
N ASP A 229 -6.10 26.37 -40.78
CA ASP A 229 -6.66 27.72 -40.93
C ASP A 229 -5.74 28.63 -41.75
N ARG A 230 -4.43 28.59 -41.49
CA ARG A 230 -3.44 29.36 -42.28
C ARG A 230 -3.42 28.92 -43.73
N ALA A 231 -3.50 27.61 -43.99
CA ALA A 231 -3.56 27.07 -45.35
C ALA A 231 -4.86 27.48 -46.07
N ALA A 232 -6.01 27.39 -45.40
CA ALA A 232 -7.30 27.83 -45.93
C ALA A 232 -7.29 29.31 -46.33
N ARG A 233 -6.83 30.20 -45.44
CA ARG A 233 -6.69 31.64 -45.72
C ARG A 233 -5.72 31.93 -46.86
N LYS A 234 -4.63 31.15 -46.99
CA LYS A 234 -3.69 31.28 -48.12
C LYS A 234 -4.35 30.89 -49.44
N ASN A 235 -5.10 29.79 -49.46
CA ASN A 235 -5.82 29.30 -50.64
C ASN A 235 -6.92 30.28 -51.08
N GLU A 236 -7.68 30.82 -50.14
CA GLU A 236 -8.69 31.85 -50.39
C GLU A 236 -8.07 33.10 -51.05
N ARG A 237 -6.96 33.61 -50.49
CA ARG A 237 -6.22 34.73 -51.09
C ARG A 237 -5.70 34.42 -52.49
N ALA A 238 -5.26 33.19 -52.75
CA ALA A 238 -4.82 32.77 -54.07
C ALA A 238 -5.98 32.72 -55.08
N ALA A 239 -7.15 32.21 -54.67
CA ALA A 239 -8.35 32.19 -55.50
C ALA A 239 -8.82 33.62 -55.87
N ILE A 240 -8.86 34.54 -54.90
CA ILE A 240 -9.19 35.96 -55.14
C ILE A 240 -8.21 36.60 -56.13
N ARG A 241 -6.90 36.30 -56.02
CA ARG A 241 -5.89 36.81 -56.96
C ARG A 241 -6.07 36.27 -58.37
N GLN A 242 -6.45 35.01 -58.52
CA GLN A 242 -6.74 34.42 -59.83
C GLN A 242 -7.97 35.07 -60.48
N GLN A 243 -9.02 35.37 -59.71
CA GLN A 243 -10.22 36.06 -60.20
C GLN A 243 -9.97 37.52 -60.63
N ARG A 244 -8.96 38.18 -60.03
CA ARG A 244 -8.61 39.58 -60.33
C ARG A 244 -7.60 39.75 -61.47
N ARG A 245 -7.10 38.66 -62.05
CA ARG A 245 -6.22 38.73 -63.22
C ARG A 245 -7.09 39.00 -64.46
N PRO A 246 -6.88 40.10 -65.19
CA PRO A 246 -7.59 40.34 -66.43
C PRO A 246 -7.20 39.29 -67.48
N PRO A 247 -8.08 39.01 -68.46
CA PRO A 247 -7.80 38.08 -69.56
C PRO A 247 -6.59 38.50 -70.40
#